data_AF-A0AA85BJA3-F1
#
_entry.id   AF-A0AA85BJA3-F1
#
_cell.length_a   1.000
_cell.length_b   1.000
_cell.length_c   1.000
_cell.angle_alpha   90.00
_cell.angle_beta   90.00
_cell.angle_gamma   90.00
#
_symmetry.space_group_name_H-M   'P 1'
#
loop_
_entity.id
_entity.type
_entity.pdbx_description
1 polymer ?
#
loop_
_entity_poly.entity_id
_entity_poly.type
_entity_poly.pdbx_seq_one_letter_code
_entity_poly.pdbx_strand_id
1 'polypeptide(L)'
;MTSHLRGWVIYILLLFLRFLFVFDLQSGYLHPDEYFQGIEVAAGDIYNLDVLRTWEFHLDDKGPLRSVAGMSPFVHIPIQAAKWIHGGVDYKTEETDFSGSDMLNRILFPSRLVTVLGSYLVDLFILSCCIRVDHHQVSAKQTKIQKILHSVQYHSVPTALLLYASCAFGGSLWSTRTIVNVWESIYVSLFGLLLLEVLDRLEQSSDPTVNKQSLILFMCIQSAVVVWGTFLRPTYILFILPLGVIELAFILVKFKYISMILCLPSVLFVFFNTFICVIIDTLYFHNVSLLQAFQVDFSRFELIYTPYRFLTYNSNSYHVSSHGLHSRFTHFLINWPLIFGPIFTFRLFTQPLQRRSISSCIAWISVVFPTFVLSIIPHQEARFSYPMPTVCLFRCWSEC
;
A
#
# COMPACT_ATOMS: atom_id res chain seq x y z
N MET A 1 -11.90 17.04 30.76
CA MET A 1 -11.22 16.81 29.47
C MET A 1 -11.52 17.98 28.55
N THR A 2 -10.50 18.75 28.17
CA THR A 2 -10.60 19.81 27.17
C THR A 2 -11.14 19.24 25.84
N SER A 3 -11.80 20.07 25.03
CA SER A 3 -12.40 19.63 23.75
C SER A 3 -11.38 18.97 22.81
N HIS A 4 -10.12 19.43 22.80
CA HIS A 4 -9.06 18.85 21.97
C HIS A 4 -8.68 17.41 22.38
N LEU A 5 -8.62 17.10 23.68
CA LEU A 5 -8.31 15.75 24.17
C LEU A 5 -9.41 14.74 23.81
N ARG A 6 -10.67 15.17 23.67
CA ARG A 6 -11.79 14.28 23.30
C ARG A 6 -11.59 13.63 21.93
N GLY A 7 -11.09 14.39 20.96
CA GLY A 7 -10.77 13.84 19.63
C GLY A 7 -9.73 12.73 19.71
N TRP A 8 -8.66 12.95 20.48
CA TRP A 8 -7.58 11.96 20.62
C TRP A 8 -8.04 10.68 21.31
N VAL A 9 -8.91 10.80 22.32
CA VAL A 9 -9.53 9.63 22.96
C VAL A 9 -10.41 8.86 21.97
N ILE A 10 -11.24 9.55 21.17
CA ILE A 10 -12.06 8.88 20.15
C ILE A 10 -11.17 8.16 19.14
N TYR A 11 -10.10 8.81 18.66
CA TYR A 11 -9.15 8.20 17.74
C TYR A 11 -8.50 6.93 18.33
N ILE A 12 -8.02 6.98 19.57
CA ILE A 12 -7.43 5.81 20.24
C ILE A 12 -8.46 4.68 20.40
N LEU A 13 -9.71 5.00 20.76
CA LEU A 13 -10.78 4.02 20.83
C LEU A 13 -11.05 3.36 19.46
N LEU A 14 -11.01 4.13 18.37
CA LEU A 14 -11.15 3.61 17.01
C LEU A 14 -9.98 2.70 16.60
N LEU A 15 -8.74 3.04 16.99
CA LEU A 15 -7.59 2.16 16.77
C LEU A 15 -7.73 0.85 17.54
N PHE A 16 -8.15 0.94 18.81
CA PHE A 16 -8.39 -0.24 19.62
C PHE A 16 -9.50 -1.12 19.02
N LEU A 17 -10.61 -0.51 18.59
CA LEU A 17 -11.69 -1.21 17.91
C LEU A 17 -11.22 -1.90 16.62
N ARG A 18 -10.40 -1.21 15.81
CA ARG A 18 -9.80 -1.78 14.61
C ARG A 18 -8.93 -3.00 14.93
N PHE A 19 -8.13 -2.93 16.00
CA PHE A 19 -7.34 -4.06 16.46
C PHE A 19 -8.21 -5.23 16.94
N LEU A 20 -9.29 -4.95 17.66
CA LEU A 20 -10.23 -5.99 18.11
C LEU A 20 -10.88 -6.73 16.93
N PHE A 21 -11.15 -6.05 15.82
CA PHE A 21 -11.69 -6.66 14.59
C PHE A 21 -10.73 -7.63 13.90
N VAL A 22 -9.48 -7.75 14.33
CA VAL A 22 -8.59 -8.84 13.88
C VAL A 22 -9.09 -10.19 14.40
N PHE A 23 -9.60 -10.22 15.63
CA PHE A 23 -10.05 -11.43 16.32
C PHE A 23 -11.51 -11.79 16.00
N ASP A 24 -12.34 -10.78 15.75
CA ASP A 24 -13.75 -11.00 15.46
C ASP A 24 -13.97 -11.18 13.96
N LEU A 25 -14.42 -12.37 13.57
CA LEU A 25 -14.89 -12.64 12.22
C LEU A 25 -16.22 -11.96 12.01
N GLN A 26 -16.16 -10.70 11.61
CA GLN A 26 -17.33 -9.96 11.18
C GLN A 26 -18.04 -10.75 10.07
N SER A 27 -19.32 -11.03 10.28
CA SER A 27 -20.22 -11.78 9.39
C SER A 27 -20.53 -11.09 8.04
N GLY A 28 -19.73 -10.08 7.67
CA GLY A 28 -19.84 -9.40 6.38
C GLY A 28 -19.24 -10.22 5.24
N TYR A 29 -19.69 -9.92 4.01
CA TYR A 29 -19.24 -10.54 2.76
C TYR A 29 -17.71 -10.67 2.74
N LEU A 30 -17.21 -11.91 2.83
CA LEU A 30 -15.81 -12.19 2.62
C LEU A 30 -15.53 -11.91 1.15
N HIS A 31 -14.76 -10.86 0.88
CA HIS A 31 -14.44 -10.53 -0.50
C HIS A 31 -13.62 -11.68 -1.08
N PRO A 32 -13.90 -12.17 -2.31
CA PRO A 32 -13.12 -13.24 -2.92
C PRO A 32 -11.60 -13.00 -2.86
N ASP A 33 -11.15 -11.76 -3.12
CA ASP A 33 -9.76 -11.32 -2.95
C ASP A 33 -9.15 -11.51 -1.56
N GLU A 34 -9.96 -11.47 -0.49
CA GLU A 34 -9.48 -11.65 0.89
C GLU A 34 -8.94 -13.07 1.09
N TYR A 35 -9.51 -14.05 0.37
CA TYR A 35 -9.26 -15.47 0.56
C TYR A 35 -8.58 -16.12 -0.65
N PHE A 36 -9.25 -16.17 -1.81
CA PHE A 36 -8.83 -16.92 -3.01
C PHE A 36 -7.57 -16.35 -3.67
N GLN A 37 -7.29 -15.04 -3.53
CA GLN A 37 -6.21 -14.36 -4.23
C GLN A 37 -4.95 -14.13 -3.37
N GLY A 38 -4.80 -14.86 -2.26
CA GLY A 38 -3.60 -14.80 -1.45
C GLY A 38 -3.57 -15.82 -0.33
N ILE A 39 -4.50 -15.69 0.63
CA ILE A 39 -4.52 -16.51 1.86
C ILE A 39 -4.63 -18.00 1.55
N GLU A 40 -5.57 -18.37 0.68
CA GLU A 40 -5.82 -19.77 0.34
C GLU A 40 -4.63 -20.39 -0.41
N VAL A 41 -4.00 -19.63 -1.30
CA VAL A 41 -2.78 -20.06 -2.00
C VAL A 41 -1.65 -20.31 -1.00
N ALA A 42 -1.42 -19.37 -0.07
CA ALA A 42 -0.40 -19.52 0.96
C ALA A 42 -0.71 -20.66 1.95
N ALA A 43 -1.98 -20.92 2.24
CA ALA A 43 -2.41 -22.06 3.05
C ALA A 43 -2.01 -23.39 2.39
N GLY A 44 -2.25 -23.52 1.09
CA GLY A 44 -1.77 -24.66 0.30
C GLY A 44 -0.25 -24.77 0.28
N ASP A 45 0.46 -23.65 0.07
CA ASP A 45 1.93 -23.65 0.00
C ASP A 45 2.59 -24.04 1.33
N ILE A 46 2.05 -23.56 2.46
CA ILE A 46 2.70 -23.68 3.78
C ILE A 46 2.22 -24.90 4.55
N TYR A 47 0.93 -25.21 4.51
CA TYR A 47 0.34 -26.33 5.25
C TYR A 47 0.05 -27.55 4.37
N ASN A 48 0.30 -27.48 3.06
CA ASN A 48 0.01 -28.56 2.11
C ASN A 48 -1.47 -28.99 2.14
N LEU A 49 -2.36 -28.00 2.31
CA LEU A 49 -3.81 -28.18 2.32
C LEU A 49 -4.34 -28.26 0.88
N ASP A 50 -5.46 -28.97 0.70
CA ASP A 50 -6.21 -28.93 -0.55
C ASP A 50 -6.93 -27.58 -0.66
N VAL A 51 -6.56 -26.81 -1.69
CA VAL A 51 -6.97 -25.41 -1.85
C VAL A 51 -7.26 -25.06 -3.30
N LEU A 52 -8.20 -24.14 -3.52
CA LEU A 52 -8.48 -23.63 -4.85
C LEU A 52 -7.43 -22.60 -5.27
N ARG A 53 -6.51 -23.01 -6.15
CA ARG A 53 -5.62 -22.08 -6.87
C ARG A 53 -6.36 -21.47 -8.05
N THR A 54 -6.60 -20.17 -8.01
CA THR A 54 -7.22 -19.45 -9.12
C THR A 54 -6.29 -19.43 -10.34
N TRP A 55 -6.88 -19.22 -11.52
CA TRP A 55 -6.16 -19.13 -12.79
C TRP A 55 -5.07 -18.05 -12.82
N GLU A 56 -5.13 -17.05 -11.94
CA GLU A 56 -4.10 -16.02 -11.83
C GLU A 56 -2.75 -16.56 -11.29
N PHE A 57 -2.73 -17.77 -10.74
CA PHE A 57 -1.54 -18.46 -10.21
C PHE A 57 -1.09 -19.65 -11.07
N HIS A 58 -1.74 -19.90 -12.21
CA HIS A 58 -1.35 -20.98 -13.13
C HIS A 58 -0.44 -20.44 -14.23
N LEU A 59 0.55 -21.26 -14.60
CA LEU A 59 1.48 -20.95 -15.69
C LEU A 59 0.85 -21.33 -17.04
N ASP A 60 0.00 -20.45 -17.55
CA ASP A 60 -0.70 -20.58 -18.82
C ASP A 60 -0.44 -19.37 -19.74
N ASP A 61 -0.98 -19.36 -20.96
CA ASP A 61 -0.89 -18.22 -21.90
C ASP A 61 -1.37 -16.88 -21.31
N LYS A 62 -2.25 -16.93 -20.30
CA LYS A 62 -2.88 -15.77 -19.65
C LYS A 62 -2.34 -15.47 -18.26
N GLY A 63 -1.44 -16.29 -17.73
CA GLY A 63 -0.97 -16.24 -16.35
C GLY A 63 0.52 -16.51 -16.22
N PRO A 64 1.10 -16.46 -15.02
CA PRO A 64 0.48 -15.95 -13.81
C PRO A 64 0.33 -14.42 -13.84
N LEU A 65 -0.70 -13.91 -13.17
CA LEU A 65 -0.99 -12.48 -13.04
C LEU A 65 -0.76 -11.94 -11.63
N ARG A 66 -0.51 -12.82 -10.65
CA ARG A 66 -0.30 -12.45 -9.25
C ARG A 66 1.09 -12.85 -8.80
N SER A 67 1.83 -11.90 -8.24
CA SER A 67 3.20 -12.12 -7.80
C SER A 67 3.21 -12.69 -6.39
N VAL A 68 3.82 -13.86 -6.22
CA VAL A 68 4.07 -14.40 -4.89
C VAL A 68 5.09 -13.55 -4.16
N ALA A 69 6.11 -13.03 -4.86
CA ALA A 69 7.05 -12.09 -4.28
C ALA A 69 6.34 -10.88 -3.65
N GLY A 70 5.44 -10.23 -4.40
CA GLY A 70 4.71 -9.06 -3.93
C GLY A 70 3.76 -9.32 -2.76
N MET A 71 3.12 -10.49 -2.71
CA MET A 71 2.15 -10.83 -1.65
C MET A 71 2.79 -11.45 -0.41
N SER A 72 3.96 -12.07 -0.55
CA SER A 72 4.63 -12.80 0.54
C SER A 72 4.79 -12.00 1.84
N PRO A 73 5.12 -10.69 1.84
CA PRO A 73 5.21 -9.89 3.07
C PRO A 73 3.94 -9.83 3.91
N PHE A 74 2.76 -9.95 3.28
CA PHE A 74 1.46 -9.84 3.95
C PHE A 74 0.79 -11.19 4.20
N VAL A 75 1.17 -12.23 3.44
CA VAL A 75 0.51 -13.54 3.46
C VAL A 75 1.47 -14.66 3.85
N HIS A 76 2.39 -15.02 2.95
CA HIS A 76 3.27 -16.18 3.16
C HIS A 76 4.16 -16.04 4.38
N ILE A 77 4.83 -14.90 4.56
CA ILE A 77 5.75 -14.68 5.68
C ILE A 77 5.01 -14.70 7.03
N PRO A 78 3.87 -13.99 7.22
CA PRO A 78 3.13 -14.02 8.48
C PRO A 78 2.57 -15.41 8.83
N ILE A 79 2.04 -16.14 7.84
CA ILE A 79 1.51 -17.49 8.05
C ILE A 79 2.64 -18.47 8.38
N GLN A 80 3.79 -18.36 7.70
CA GLN A 80 4.97 -19.17 7.98
C GLN A 80 5.51 -18.90 9.39
N ALA A 81 5.56 -17.63 9.80
CA ALA A 81 5.96 -17.25 11.15
C ALA A 81 5.00 -17.82 12.20
N ALA A 82 3.68 -17.78 11.95
CA ALA A 82 2.69 -18.38 12.83
C ALA A 82 2.85 -19.90 12.93
N LYS A 83 3.14 -20.59 11.81
CA LYS A 83 3.46 -22.03 11.79
C LYS A 83 4.65 -22.36 12.68
N TRP A 84 5.71 -21.54 12.63
CA TRP A 84 6.88 -21.72 13.52
C TRP A 84 6.54 -21.48 14.99
N ILE A 85 5.74 -20.45 15.30
CA ILE A 85 5.35 -20.10 16.67
C ILE A 85 4.45 -21.18 17.30
N HIS A 86 3.52 -21.75 16.53
CA HIS A 86 2.63 -22.80 17.02
C HIS A 86 3.31 -24.17 17.23
N GLY A 87 4.62 -24.27 17.02
CA GLY A 87 5.42 -25.47 17.25
C GLY A 87 5.37 -26.43 16.06
N GLY A 88 6.55 -26.97 15.72
CA GLY A 88 6.75 -28.01 14.71
C GLY A 88 6.05 -29.32 15.06
N VAL A 89 4.73 -29.35 14.88
CA VAL A 89 4.03 -30.61 14.63
C VAL A 89 4.62 -31.14 13.33
N ASP A 90 5.29 -32.29 13.39
CA ASP A 90 5.76 -32.99 12.20
C ASP A 90 4.54 -33.44 11.38
N TYR A 91 4.11 -32.58 10.45
CA TYR A 91 2.96 -32.79 9.56
C TYR A 91 3.15 -33.94 8.55
N LYS A 92 4.23 -34.73 8.69
CA LYS A 92 4.50 -35.90 7.85
C LYS A 92 3.71 -37.14 8.29
N THR A 93 2.99 -37.07 9.39
CA THR A 93 2.21 -38.20 9.92
C THR A 93 0.79 -37.76 10.25
N GLU A 94 -0.13 -38.32 9.45
CA GLU A 94 -1.58 -38.42 9.66
C GLU A 94 -2.41 -37.15 9.37
N GLU A 95 -3.57 -37.40 8.76
CA GLU A 95 -4.65 -36.44 8.47
C GLU A 95 -5.00 -35.67 9.76
N THR A 96 -4.38 -34.52 9.94
CA THR A 96 -4.70 -33.63 11.05
C THR A 96 -5.90 -32.80 10.65
N ASP A 97 -7.09 -33.24 11.08
CA ASP A 97 -8.32 -32.46 10.95
C ASP A 97 -8.18 -31.17 11.75
N PHE A 98 -7.83 -30.08 11.07
CA PHE A 98 -7.87 -28.76 11.67
C PHE A 98 -9.33 -28.36 11.87
N SER A 99 -9.68 -27.96 13.11
CA SER A 99 -10.95 -27.29 13.32
C SER A 99 -11.00 -25.98 12.52
N GLY A 100 -12.20 -25.53 12.13
CA GLY A 100 -12.35 -24.24 11.46
C GLY A 100 -11.72 -23.09 12.26
N SER A 101 -11.84 -23.12 13.59
CA SER A 101 -11.17 -22.17 14.50
C SER A 101 -9.64 -22.24 14.45
N ASP A 102 -9.06 -23.44 14.33
CA ASP A 102 -7.60 -23.58 14.23
C ASP A 102 -7.08 -23.02 12.91
N MET A 103 -7.77 -23.27 11.81
CA MET A 103 -7.39 -22.71 10.51
C MET A 103 -7.46 -21.18 10.50
N LEU A 104 -8.50 -20.61 11.11
CA LEU A 104 -8.65 -19.17 11.25
C LEU A 104 -7.48 -18.55 12.04
N ASN A 105 -7.10 -19.16 13.16
CA ASN A 105 -6.00 -18.69 13.99
C ASN A 105 -4.62 -18.85 13.33
N ARG A 106 -4.44 -19.89 12.52
CA ARG A 106 -3.14 -20.23 11.92
C ARG A 106 -2.89 -19.56 10.57
N ILE A 107 -3.94 -19.21 9.84
CA ILE A 107 -3.85 -18.74 8.45
C ILE A 107 -4.37 -17.30 8.34
N LEU A 108 -5.61 -17.05 8.78
CA LEU A 108 -6.24 -15.73 8.59
C LEU A 108 -5.74 -14.69 9.60
N PHE A 109 -5.64 -15.06 10.86
CA PHE A 109 -5.23 -14.17 11.94
C PHE A 109 -3.85 -13.51 11.72
N PRO A 110 -2.78 -14.24 11.33
CA PRO A 110 -1.46 -13.65 11.11
C PRO A 110 -1.47 -12.60 10.00
N SER A 111 -2.14 -12.88 8.88
CA SER A 111 -2.23 -11.94 7.75
C SER A 111 -3.09 -10.72 8.08
N ARG A 112 -4.20 -10.90 8.81
CA ARG A 112 -5.02 -9.76 9.31
C ARG A 112 -4.25 -8.90 10.31
N LEU A 113 -3.49 -9.52 11.20
CA LEU A 113 -2.65 -8.80 12.16
C LEU A 113 -1.63 -7.91 11.43
N VAL A 114 -0.91 -8.45 10.45
CA VAL A 114 0.05 -7.66 9.64
C VAL A 114 -0.66 -6.55 8.86
N THR A 115 -1.86 -6.81 8.34
CA THR A 115 -2.66 -5.80 7.64
C THR A 115 -3.07 -4.66 8.56
N VAL A 116 -3.55 -4.94 9.77
CA VAL A 116 -3.89 -3.91 10.76
C VAL A 116 -2.68 -3.13 11.22
N LEU A 117 -1.57 -3.81 11.54
CA LEU A 117 -0.33 -3.15 11.93
C LEU A 117 0.19 -2.23 10.82
N GLY A 118 0.14 -2.71 9.57
CA GLY A 118 0.49 -1.90 8.41
C GLY A 118 -0.47 -0.73 8.18
N SER A 119 -1.76 -0.88 8.51
CA SER A 119 -2.74 0.21 8.37
C SER A 119 -2.41 1.43 9.23
N TYR A 120 -1.71 1.25 10.36
CA TYR A 120 -1.26 2.37 11.18
C TYR A 120 -0.19 3.24 10.49
N LEU A 121 0.50 2.71 9.47
CA LEU A 121 1.35 3.53 8.59
C LEU A 121 0.53 4.51 7.76
N VAL A 122 -0.71 4.15 7.41
CA VAL A 122 -1.64 5.04 6.71
C VAL A 122 -2.08 6.17 7.64
N ASP A 123 -2.45 5.85 8.88
CA ASP A 123 -2.75 6.86 9.91
C ASP A 123 -1.55 7.80 10.15
N LEU A 124 -0.35 7.23 10.28
CA LEU A 124 0.89 7.99 10.48
C LEU A 124 1.21 8.89 9.28
N PHE A 125 0.97 8.42 8.05
CA PHE A 125 1.14 9.22 6.85
C PHE A 125 0.15 10.39 6.83
N ILE A 126 -1.13 10.15 7.07
CA ILE A 126 -2.16 11.20 7.14
C ILE A 126 -1.79 12.23 8.21
N LEU A 127 -1.41 11.77 9.41
CA LEU A 127 -1.00 12.65 10.51
C LEU A 127 0.26 13.47 10.17
N SER A 128 1.27 12.84 9.58
CA SER A 128 2.52 13.52 9.18
C SER A 128 2.27 14.59 8.12
N CYS A 129 1.43 14.26 7.15
CA CYS A 129 0.93 15.16 6.12
C CYS A 129 0.19 16.36 6.75
N CYS A 130 -0.71 16.10 7.70
CA CYS A 130 -1.38 17.16 8.46
C CYS A 130 -0.32 18.04 9.14
N ILE A 131 0.48 17.52 10.08
CA ILE A 131 1.47 18.31 10.82
C ILE A 131 2.37 19.18 9.90
N ARG A 132 2.77 18.67 8.73
CA ARG A 132 3.57 19.42 7.75
C ARG A 132 2.87 20.66 7.19
N VAL A 133 1.56 20.63 6.97
CA VAL A 133 0.82 21.76 6.40
C VAL A 133 0.44 22.83 7.44
N ASP A 134 0.29 22.50 8.75
CA ASP A 134 0.02 23.52 9.81
C ASP A 134 1.27 24.34 10.04
N HIS A 135 2.41 23.65 10.04
CA HIS A 135 3.62 24.17 10.61
C HIS A 135 4.51 24.82 9.57
N HIS A 136 4.05 25.96 9.06
CA HIS A 136 4.95 27.03 8.63
C HIS A 136 5.49 27.87 9.82
N GLN A 137 5.01 27.65 11.05
CA GLN A 137 5.34 28.49 12.22
C GLN A 137 6.06 27.79 13.39
N VAL A 138 6.19 26.45 13.41
CA VAL A 138 6.91 25.76 14.50
C VAL A 138 8.41 25.67 14.19
N SER A 139 9.21 26.10 15.17
CA SER A 139 10.67 26.21 15.09
C SER A 139 11.32 24.97 14.48
N ALA A 140 12.17 25.18 13.47
CA ALA A 140 12.89 24.16 12.70
C ALA A 140 13.79 23.23 13.55
N LYS A 141 13.93 23.47 14.85
CA LYS A 141 14.79 22.71 15.78
C LYS A 141 14.11 21.51 16.47
N GLN A 142 12.79 21.33 16.33
CA GLN A 142 12.09 20.22 17.01
C GLN A 142 12.20 18.90 16.23
N THR A 143 12.39 17.78 16.96
CA THR A 143 12.35 16.44 16.38
C THR A 143 10.94 16.05 15.93
N LYS A 144 10.81 15.07 15.04
CA LYS A 144 9.50 14.61 14.54
C LYS A 144 8.56 14.14 15.66
N ILE A 145 9.11 13.41 16.63
CA ILE A 145 8.37 12.96 17.81
C ILE A 145 7.90 14.16 18.63
N GLN A 146 8.75 15.18 18.81
CA GLN A 146 8.35 16.41 19.49
C GLN A 146 7.25 17.17 18.74
N LYS A 147 7.30 17.23 17.41
CA LYS A 147 6.22 17.83 16.59
C LYS A 147 4.90 17.07 16.75
N ILE A 148 4.94 15.74 16.76
CA ILE A 148 3.75 14.90 16.99
C ILE A 148 3.21 15.10 18.41
N LEU A 149 4.08 15.03 19.43
CA LEU A 149 3.68 15.24 20.82
C LEU A 149 3.11 16.64 21.03
N HIS A 150 3.70 17.66 20.40
CA HIS A 150 3.19 19.02 20.42
C HIS A 150 1.81 19.12 19.74
N SER A 151 1.62 18.47 18.59
CA SER A 151 0.31 18.39 17.94
C SER A 151 -0.73 17.71 18.84
N VAL A 152 -0.38 16.61 19.50
CA VAL A 152 -1.27 15.90 20.45
C VAL A 152 -1.61 16.76 21.66
N GLN A 153 -0.63 17.52 22.17
CA GLN A 153 -0.78 18.31 23.40
C GLN A 153 -1.58 19.60 23.18
N TYR A 154 -1.42 20.25 22.02
CA TYR A 154 -1.95 21.60 21.80
C TYR A 154 -3.02 21.68 20.71
N HIS A 155 -3.16 20.67 19.85
CA HIS A 155 -4.13 20.68 18.74
C HIS A 155 -5.15 19.53 18.89
N SER A 156 -6.36 19.75 18.40
CA SER A 156 -7.33 18.67 18.22
C SER A 156 -6.88 17.70 17.13
N VAL A 157 -7.33 16.45 17.21
CA VAL A 157 -7.06 15.47 16.15
C VAL A 157 -7.50 16.01 14.78
N PRO A 158 -6.65 15.89 13.74
CA PRO A 158 -7.06 16.19 12.37
C PRO A 158 -8.33 15.45 11.97
N THR A 159 -9.33 16.17 11.45
CA THR A 159 -10.58 15.55 10.95
C THR A 159 -10.31 14.44 9.94
N ALA A 160 -9.32 14.65 9.07
CA ALA A 160 -8.80 13.66 8.12
C ALA A 160 -8.43 12.32 8.77
N LEU A 161 -7.76 12.38 9.93
CA LEU A 161 -7.33 11.21 10.67
C LEU A 161 -8.52 10.49 11.33
N LEU A 162 -9.46 11.25 11.92
CA LEU A 162 -10.70 10.67 12.48
C LEU A 162 -11.57 10.01 11.40
N LEU A 163 -11.67 10.65 10.24
CA LEU A 163 -12.44 10.16 9.10
C LEU A 163 -11.86 8.84 8.57
N TYR A 164 -10.54 8.76 8.39
CA TYR A 164 -9.87 7.51 8.05
C TYR A 164 -10.07 6.46 9.14
N ALA A 165 -9.83 6.82 10.41
CA ALA A 165 -9.90 5.87 11.52
C ALA A 165 -11.30 5.30 11.73
N SER A 166 -12.34 6.04 11.35
CA SER A 166 -13.73 5.61 11.39
C SER A 166 -14.12 4.66 10.23
N CYS A 167 -15.37 4.21 10.23
CA CYS A 167 -15.93 3.49 9.08
C CYS A 167 -16.23 4.39 7.87
N ALA A 168 -16.14 5.72 7.99
CA ALA A 168 -16.55 6.65 6.94
C ALA A 168 -15.78 6.46 5.63
N PHE A 169 -14.48 6.15 5.71
CA PHE A 169 -13.63 5.79 4.56
C PHE A 169 -13.14 4.34 4.66
N GLY A 170 -13.84 3.53 5.44
CA GLY A 170 -13.51 2.12 5.62
C GLY A 170 -12.25 1.84 6.43
N GLY A 171 -11.53 2.80 7.00
CA GLY A 171 -10.27 2.49 7.70
C GLY A 171 -10.45 1.67 8.99
N SER A 172 -11.63 1.63 9.61
CA SER A 172 -11.90 0.66 10.69
C SER A 172 -12.22 -0.76 10.16
N LEU A 173 -12.85 -0.87 8.99
CA LEU A 173 -13.41 -2.12 8.46
C LEU A 173 -12.51 -2.82 7.41
N TRP A 174 -11.87 -2.04 6.55
CA TRP A 174 -11.10 -2.51 5.39
C TRP A 174 -9.65 -2.73 5.78
N SER A 175 -9.11 -1.89 6.66
CA SER A 175 -7.76 -2.01 7.20
C SER A 175 -7.52 -3.29 8.02
N THR A 176 -8.58 -4.05 8.30
CA THR A 176 -8.52 -5.35 9.00
C THR A 176 -8.65 -6.53 8.03
N ARG A 177 -8.94 -6.25 6.76
CA ARG A 177 -9.19 -7.23 5.70
C ARG A 177 -7.94 -7.37 4.86
N THR A 178 -7.58 -8.60 4.51
CA THR A 178 -6.40 -8.95 3.70
C THR A 178 -6.66 -8.73 2.21
N ILE A 179 -7.08 -7.52 1.87
CA ILE A 179 -7.36 -7.12 0.49
C ILE A 179 -6.10 -6.48 -0.08
N VAL A 180 -5.70 -6.89 -1.27
CA VAL A 180 -4.50 -6.36 -1.96
C VAL A 180 -4.54 -4.82 -2.10
N ASN A 181 -5.73 -4.23 -2.26
CA ASN A 181 -5.91 -2.76 -2.29
C ASN A 181 -5.54 -2.06 -0.97
N VAL A 182 -5.73 -2.73 0.18
CA VAL A 182 -5.34 -2.20 1.49
C VAL A 182 -3.82 -2.22 1.59
N TRP A 183 -3.18 -3.31 1.16
CA TRP A 183 -1.71 -3.40 1.12
C TRP A 183 -1.10 -2.40 0.14
N GLU A 184 -1.74 -2.14 -1.01
CA GLU A 184 -1.38 -1.06 -1.92
C GLU A 184 -1.43 0.31 -1.21
N SER A 185 -2.47 0.56 -0.40
CA SER A 185 -2.60 1.79 0.40
C SER A 185 -1.50 1.92 1.47
N ILE A 186 -1.08 0.80 2.06
CA ILE A 186 0.05 0.74 3.01
C ILE A 186 1.35 1.11 2.29
N TYR A 187 1.61 0.55 1.10
CA TYR A 187 2.78 0.89 0.29
C TYR A 187 2.77 2.37 -0.14
N VAL A 188 1.62 2.93 -0.54
CA VAL A 188 1.49 4.35 -0.90
C VAL A 188 1.85 5.23 0.30
N SER A 189 1.34 4.87 1.48
CA SER A 189 1.63 5.59 2.73
C SER A 189 3.10 5.49 3.13
N LEU A 190 3.70 4.32 2.96
CA LEU A 190 5.12 4.10 3.24
C LEU A 190 6.00 4.93 2.30
N PHE A 191 5.71 4.92 1.00
CA PHE A 191 6.39 5.79 0.03
C PHE A 191 6.23 7.26 0.39
N GLY A 192 5.01 7.68 0.74
CA GLY A 192 4.71 9.04 1.17
C GLY A 192 5.45 9.46 2.42
N LEU A 193 5.57 8.59 3.44
CA LEU A 193 6.34 8.87 4.65
C LEU A 193 7.83 9.04 4.36
N LEU A 194 8.39 8.21 3.47
CA LEU A 194 9.78 8.32 3.02
C LEU A 194 10.00 9.61 2.22
N LEU A 195 9.05 9.98 1.35
CA LEU A 195 9.06 11.27 0.65
C LEU A 195 9.10 12.44 1.61
N LEU A 196 8.24 12.45 2.64
CA LEU A 196 8.23 13.54 3.63
C LEU A 196 9.58 13.67 4.35
N GLU A 197 10.22 12.54 4.64
CA GLU A 197 11.56 12.50 5.25
C GLU A 197 12.65 13.04 4.30
N VAL A 198 12.58 12.69 3.00
CA VAL A 198 13.46 13.26 1.97
C VAL A 198 13.26 14.78 1.88
N LEU A 199 12.03 15.26 1.82
CA LEU A 199 11.72 16.70 1.73
C LEU A 199 12.21 17.47 2.97
N ASP A 200 11.96 16.97 4.18
CA ASP A 200 12.45 17.58 5.43
C ASP A 200 13.97 17.73 5.43
N ARG A 201 14.68 16.72 4.92
CA ARG A 201 16.14 16.74 4.81
C ARG A 201 16.65 17.73 3.76
N LEU A 202 15.95 17.87 2.63
CA LEU A 202 16.30 18.87 1.61
C LEU A 202 16.13 20.31 2.11
N GLU A 203 15.16 20.53 3.00
CA GLU A 203 14.86 21.83 3.60
C GLU A 203 15.81 22.20 4.74
N GLN A 204 16.13 21.26 5.64
CA GLN A 204 16.97 21.52 6.84
C GLN A 204 18.47 21.63 6.56
N SER A 205 18.93 21.38 5.33
CA SER A 205 20.35 21.21 5.03
C SER A 205 21.14 22.53 5.08
N SER A 206 21.92 22.73 6.14
CA SER A 206 23.02 23.70 6.19
C SER A 206 24.38 23.10 5.78
N ASP A 207 24.59 21.80 5.97
CA ASP A 207 25.84 21.09 5.66
C ASP A 207 25.64 20.01 4.56
N PRO A 208 26.30 20.10 3.39
CA PRO A 208 25.90 19.37 2.18
C PRO A 208 26.40 17.93 2.07
N THR A 209 27.29 17.44 2.93
CA THR A 209 27.94 16.11 2.78
C THR A 209 27.20 15.00 3.54
N VAL A 210 26.97 15.17 4.85
CA VAL A 210 26.26 14.20 5.72
C VAL A 210 24.83 13.95 5.23
N ASN A 211 24.20 14.97 4.65
CA ASN A 211 22.84 14.85 4.15
C ASN A 211 22.74 13.97 2.88
N LYS A 212 23.78 13.90 2.06
CA LYS A 212 23.75 13.13 0.79
C LYS A 212 23.66 11.62 1.02
N GLN A 213 24.43 11.08 1.98
CA GLN A 213 24.40 9.65 2.28
C GLN A 213 23.04 9.21 2.82
N SER A 214 22.47 10.01 3.72
CA SER A 214 21.11 9.77 4.24
C SER A 214 20.06 9.84 3.14
N LEU A 215 20.11 10.86 2.27
CA LEU A 215 19.21 10.97 1.12
C LEU A 215 19.31 9.75 0.18
N ILE A 216 20.52 9.30 -0.14
CA ILE A 216 20.72 8.08 -0.95
C ILE A 216 20.07 6.88 -0.26
N LEU A 217 20.28 6.71 1.05
CA LEU A 217 19.68 5.61 1.81
C LEU A 217 18.15 5.63 1.72
N PHE A 218 17.51 6.77 1.96
CA PHE A 218 16.04 6.89 1.87
C PHE A 218 15.53 6.60 0.45
N MET A 219 16.20 7.10 -0.58
CA MET A 219 15.83 6.81 -1.97
C MET A 219 16.04 5.33 -2.35
N CYS A 220 17.05 4.65 -1.80
CA CYS A 220 17.24 3.21 -1.99
C CYS A 220 16.18 2.38 -1.26
N ILE A 221 15.72 2.82 -0.09
CA ILE A 221 14.59 2.19 0.59
C ILE A 221 13.32 2.42 -0.23
N GLN A 222 13.09 3.65 -0.73
CA GLN A 222 11.96 3.96 -1.60
C GLN A 222 11.96 3.10 -2.86
N SER A 223 13.10 2.89 -3.51
CA SER A 223 13.14 2.03 -4.71
C SER A 223 12.76 0.58 -4.43
N ALA A 224 13.11 0.03 -3.27
CA ALA A 224 12.58 -1.27 -2.82
C ALA A 224 11.06 -1.19 -2.64
N VAL A 225 10.54 -0.21 -1.90
CA VAL A 225 9.09 0.01 -1.72
C VAL A 225 8.37 0.13 -3.08
N VAL A 226 8.97 0.81 -4.06
CA VAL A 226 8.43 0.96 -5.40
C VAL A 226 8.26 -0.39 -6.10
N VAL A 227 9.32 -1.20 -6.11
CA VAL A 227 9.30 -2.50 -6.79
C VAL A 227 8.34 -3.46 -6.10
N TRP A 228 8.45 -3.64 -4.78
CA TRP A 228 7.62 -4.60 -4.06
C TRP A 228 6.13 -4.22 -4.12
N GLY A 229 5.79 -2.92 -4.04
CA GLY A 229 4.44 -2.42 -4.27
C GLY A 229 3.93 -2.67 -5.71
N THR A 230 4.81 -2.55 -6.71
CA THR A 230 4.46 -2.84 -8.11
C THR A 230 4.19 -4.32 -8.37
N PHE A 231 5.00 -5.21 -7.78
CA PHE A 231 4.77 -6.66 -7.85
C PHE A 231 3.52 -7.08 -7.08
N LEU A 232 3.23 -6.42 -5.95
CA LEU A 232 1.95 -6.61 -5.27
C LEU A 232 0.78 -6.22 -6.18
N ARG A 233 0.87 -5.05 -6.80
CA ARG A 233 -0.14 -4.57 -7.76
C ARG A 233 0.42 -3.49 -8.69
N PRO A 234 0.40 -3.68 -10.02
CA PRO A 234 0.99 -2.68 -10.93
C PRO A 234 0.31 -1.30 -10.92
N THR A 235 -0.96 -1.22 -10.50
CA THR A 235 -1.69 0.06 -10.35
C THR A 235 -1.08 0.97 -9.29
N TYR A 236 -0.30 0.42 -8.37
CA TYR A 236 0.37 1.14 -7.29
C TYR A 236 1.20 2.33 -7.81
N ILE A 237 1.90 2.13 -8.93
CA ILE A 237 2.74 3.16 -9.57
C ILE A 237 1.93 4.44 -9.84
N LEU A 238 0.66 4.31 -10.21
CA LEU A 238 -0.19 5.46 -10.55
C LEU A 238 -0.40 6.39 -9.35
N PHE A 239 -0.47 5.84 -8.14
CA PHE A 239 -0.69 6.61 -6.92
C PHE A 239 0.58 7.31 -6.43
N ILE A 240 1.74 6.68 -6.61
CA ILE A 240 3.02 7.26 -6.18
C ILE A 240 3.68 8.15 -7.23
N LEU A 241 3.33 8.03 -8.52
CA LEU A 241 4.00 8.78 -9.58
C LEU A 241 3.94 10.30 -9.37
N PRO A 242 2.80 10.92 -9.03
CA PRO A 242 2.76 12.35 -8.73
C PRO A 242 3.70 12.74 -7.58
N LEU A 243 3.73 11.93 -6.52
CA LEU A 243 4.59 12.12 -5.35
C LEU A 243 6.08 12.00 -5.71
N GLY A 244 6.46 11.01 -6.52
CA GLY A 244 7.83 10.81 -6.98
C GLY A 244 8.32 11.90 -7.96
N VAL A 245 7.44 12.40 -8.82
CA VAL A 245 7.77 13.54 -9.71
C VAL A 245 8.07 14.80 -8.89
N ILE A 246 7.30 15.04 -7.82
CA ILE A 246 7.54 16.16 -6.91
C ILE A 246 8.89 16.01 -6.22
N GLU A 247 9.18 14.83 -5.67
CA GLU A 247 10.48 14.54 -5.04
C GLU A 247 11.64 14.85 -5.98
N LEU A 248 11.57 14.31 -7.20
CA LEU A 248 12.59 14.49 -8.21
C LEU A 248 12.75 15.97 -8.57
N ALA A 249 11.65 16.73 -8.68
CA ALA A 249 11.70 18.16 -8.94
C ALA A 249 12.42 18.92 -7.80
N PHE A 250 12.14 18.61 -6.54
CA PHE A 250 12.83 19.23 -5.40
C PHE A 250 14.33 18.91 -5.39
N ILE A 251 14.70 17.65 -5.66
CA ILE A 251 16.10 17.21 -5.75
C ILE A 251 16.82 17.92 -6.91
N LEU A 252 16.18 18.01 -8.09
CA LEU A 252 16.71 18.69 -9.27
C LEU A 252 16.94 20.18 -9.03
N VAL A 253 15.98 20.86 -8.40
CA VAL A 253 16.11 22.29 -8.07
C VAL A 253 17.24 22.53 -7.07
N LYS A 254 17.38 21.67 -6.06
CA LYS A 254 18.40 21.82 -5.01
C LYS A 254 19.82 21.47 -5.49
N PHE A 255 19.97 20.37 -6.22
CA PHE A 255 21.29 19.80 -6.56
C PHE A 255 21.68 19.90 -8.04
N LYS A 256 20.79 20.37 -8.92
CA LYS A 256 21.03 20.51 -10.37
C LYS A 256 21.59 19.21 -10.95
N TYR A 257 22.72 19.23 -11.66
CA TYR A 257 23.34 18.04 -12.27
C TYR A 257 23.82 16.99 -11.25
N ILE A 258 24.11 17.37 -10.01
CA ILE A 258 24.53 16.42 -8.95
C ILE A 258 23.39 15.45 -8.59
N SER A 259 22.13 15.83 -8.84
CA SER A 259 20.96 14.96 -8.66
C SER A 259 21.10 13.63 -9.41
N MET A 260 21.71 13.62 -10.60
CA MET A 260 21.89 12.40 -11.39
C MET A 260 22.77 11.37 -10.66
N ILE A 261 23.83 11.85 -9.99
CA ILE A 261 24.72 10.98 -9.20
C ILE A 261 23.99 10.50 -7.94
N LEU A 262 23.18 11.37 -7.32
CA LEU A 262 22.41 11.04 -6.12
C LEU A 262 21.34 9.98 -6.39
N CYS A 263 20.68 10.03 -7.55
CA CYS A 263 19.62 9.10 -7.95
C CYS A 263 20.16 7.79 -8.57
N LEU A 264 21.42 7.74 -8.98
CA LEU A 264 21.99 6.53 -9.61
C LEU A 264 21.89 5.28 -8.71
N PRO A 265 22.22 5.31 -7.40
CA PRO A 265 22.07 4.16 -6.52
C PRO A 265 20.63 3.66 -6.40
N SER A 266 19.64 4.58 -6.36
CA SER A 266 18.23 4.17 -6.25
C SER A 266 17.76 3.47 -7.53
N VAL A 267 18.21 3.92 -8.70
CA VAL A 267 17.97 3.25 -9.99
C VAL A 267 18.57 1.84 -10.01
N LEU A 268 19.82 1.67 -9.56
CA LEU A 268 20.45 0.35 -9.46
C LEU A 268 19.66 -0.57 -8.49
N PHE A 269 19.16 -0.02 -7.38
CA PHE A 269 18.31 -0.75 -6.44
C PHE A 269 16.95 -1.15 -7.04
N VAL A 270 16.37 -0.35 -7.96
CA VAL A 270 15.16 -0.76 -8.70
C VAL A 270 15.44 -2.02 -9.51
N PHE A 271 16.53 -2.03 -10.29
CA PHE A 271 16.91 -3.20 -11.08
C PHE A 271 17.19 -4.42 -10.20
N PHE A 272 17.93 -4.24 -9.10
CA PHE A 272 18.24 -5.30 -8.16
C PHE A 272 17.00 -5.92 -7.51
N ASN A 273 16.07 -5.09 -6.98
CA ASN A 273 14.84 -5.60 -6.39
C ASN A 273 13.93 -6.23 -7.44
N THR A 274 13.89 -5.69 -8.67
CA THR A 274 13.09 -6.27 -9.76
C THR A 274 13.62 -7.65 -10.11
N PHE A 275 14.94 -7.79 -10.22
CA PHE A 275 15.58 -9.09 -10.43
C PHE A 275 15.23 -10.08 -9.33
N ILE A 276 15.31 -9.68 -8.05
CA ILE A 276 14.89 -10.54 -6.93
C ILE A 276 13.44 -11.00 -7.08
N CYS A 277 12.51 -10.08 -7.34
CA CYS A 277 11.09 -10.42 -7.45
C CYS A 277 10.81 -11.35 -8.64
N VAL A 278 11.44 -11.11 -9.80
CA VAL A 278 11.34 -11.99 -10.97
C VAL A 278 11.87 -13.38 -10.65
N ILE A 279 13.00 -13.50 -9.95
CA ILE A 279 13.57 -14.80 -9.58
C ILE A 279 12.66 -15.54 -8.60
N ILE A 280 12.12 -14.86 -7.58
CA ILE A 280 11.18 -15.46 -6.62
C ILE A 280 9.95 -16.02 -7.37
N ASP A 281 9.31 -15.20 -8.22
CA ASP A 281 8.14 -15.63 -8.97
C ASP A 281 8.50 -16.78 -9.93
N THR A 282 9.61 -16.67 -10.68
CA THR A 282 10.04 -17.70 -11.63
C THR A 282 10.28 -19.04 -10.95
N LEU A 283 10.97 -19.05 -9.80
CA LEU A 283 11.22 -20.28 -9.04
C LEU A 283 9.92 -20.87 -8.50
N TYR A 284 9.03 -20.02 -7.97
CA TYR A 284 7.75 -20.45 -7.44
C TYR A 284 6.88 -21.15 -8.49
N PHE A 285 6.66 -20.52 -9.65
CA PHE A 285 5.77 -21.08 -10.68
C PHE A 285 6.35 -22.29 -11.43
N HIS A 286 7.67 -22.48 -11.40
CA HIS A 286 8.31 -23.69 -11.92
C HIS A 286 8.49 -24.78 -10.85
N ASN A 287 7.90 -24.62 -9.66
CA ASN A 287 8.00 -25.55 -8.53
C ASN A 287 9.45 -25.88 -8.12
N VAL A 288 10.36 -24.90 -8.24
CA VAL A 288 11.78 -25.05 -7.86
C VAL A 288 12.00 -24.44 -6.48
N SER A 289 12.52 -25.24 -5.55
CA SER A 289 12.85 -24.74 -4.22
C SER A 289 14.08 -23.81 -4.26
N LEU A 290 14.18 -22.89 -3.29
CA LEU A 290 15.32 -21.97 -3.18
C LEU A 290 16.68 -22.70 -3.08
N LEU A 291 16.71 -23.89 -2.47
CA LEU A 291 17.94 -24.69 -2.36
C LEU A 291 18.35 -25.29 -3.71
N GLN A 292 17.38 -25.67 -4.54
CA GLN A 292 17.62 -26.19 -5.88
C GLN A 292 18.01 -25.09 -6.85
N ALA A 293 17.66 -23.83 -6.59
CA ALA A 293 17.94 -22.69 -7.48
C ALA A 293 19.42 -22.58 -7.89
N PHE A 294 20.36 -22.98 -7.03
CA PHE A 294 21.81 -22.97 -7.35
C PHE A 294 22.26 -24.08 -8.30
N GLN A 295 21.41 -25.09 -8.52
CA GLN A 295 21.73 -26.28 -9.31
C GLN A 295 20.92 -26.33 -10.61
N VAL A 296 19.93 -25.46 -10.79
CA VAL A 296 19.09 -25.45 -12.00
C VAL A 296 19.64 -24.52 -13.05
N ASP A 297 19.61 -24.99 -14.29
CA ASP A 297 19.90 -24.20 -15.48
C ASP A 297 18.72 -23.27 -15.80
N PHE A 298 18.82 -22.00 -15.39
CA PHE A 298 17.80 -20.97 -15.61
C PHE A 298 17.54 -20.68 -17.09
N SER A 299 18.42 -21.07 -18.02
CA SER A 299 18.19 -20.87 -19.46
C SER A 299 16.99 -21.66 -20.00
N ARG A 300 16.56 -22.68 -19.25
CA ARG A 300 15.41 -23.54 -19.60
C ARG A 300 14.08 -23.01 -19.11
N PHE A 301 14.08 -21.96 -18.30
CA PHE A 301 12.86 -21.37 -17.75
C PHE A 301 12.50 -20.08 -18.46
N GLU A 302 11.19 -19.88 -18.66
CA GLU A 302 10.69 -18.58 -19.05
C GLU A 302 10.71 -17.65 -17.83
N LEU A 303 11.36 -16.49 -17.95
CA LEU A 303 11.40 -15.51 -16.86
C LEU A 303 10.01 -14.91 -16.65
N ILE A 304 9.49 -15.04 -15.43
CA ILE A 304 8.15 -14.57 -15.10
C ILE A 304 8.23 -13.16 -14.54
N TYR A 305 7.90 -12.19 -15.39
CA TYR A 305 7.71 -10.81 -14.97
C TYR A 305 6.20 -10.51 -14.83
N THR A 306 5.69 -10.79 -13.63
CA THR A 306 4.26 -10.73 -13.31
C THR A 306 3.61 -9.36 -13.57
N PRO A 307 4.23 -8.21 -13.23
CA PRO A 307 3.67 -6.90 -13.58
C PRO A 307 3.43 -6.72 -15.07
N TYR A 308 4.32 -7.22 -15.92
CA TYR A 308 4.13 -7.15 -17.37
C TYR A 308 2.98 -8.03 -17.84
N ARG A 309 2.89 -9.29 -17.37
CA ARG A 309 1.76 -10.19 -17.69
C ARG A 309 0.42 -9.61 -17.24
N PHE A 310 0.38 -8.98 -16.05
CA PHE A 310 -0.80 -8.27 -15.56
C PHE A 310 -1.21 -7.14 -16.51
N LEU A 311 -0.27 -6.31 -16.95
CA LEU A 311 -0.55 -5.19 -17.84
C LEU A 311 -1.00 -5.66 -19.23
N THR A 312 -0.34 -6.68 -19.80
CA THR A 312 -0.72 -7.22 -21.12
C THR A 312 -2.11 -7.85 -21.09
N TYR A 313 -2.44 -8.61 -20.05
CA TYR A 313 -3.76 -9.19 -19.86
C TYR A 313 -4.86 -8.11 -19.78
N ASN A 314 -4.65 -7.10 -18.92
CA ASN A 314 -5.65 -6.04 -18.69
C ASN A 314 -5.71 -5.00 -19.82
N SER A 315 -4.74 -4.97 -20.73
CA SER A 315 -4.79 -4.12 -21.93
C SER A 315 -5.67 -4.72 -23.03
N ASN A 316 -5.94 -6.03 -22.98
CA ASN A 316 -6.74 -6.71 -23.99
C ASN A 316 -8.24 -6.66 -23.66
N SER A 317 -9.00 -5.92 -24.48
CA SER A 317 -10.45 -5.74 -24.30
C SER A 317 -11.24 -7.06 -24.31
N TYR A 318 -10.74 -8.10 -24.99
CA TYR A 318 -11.37 -9.43 -24.98
C TYR A 318 -11.38 -10.03 -23.57
N HIS A 319 -10.25 -10.00 -22.87
CA HIS A 319 -10.13 -10.49 -21.49
C HIS A 319 -10.88 -9.61 -20.51
N VAL A 320 -10.87 -8.30 -20.71
CA VAL A 320 -11.54 -7.36 -19.79
C VAL A 320 -13.06 -7.47 -19.90
N SER A 321 -13.59 -7.79 -21.08
CA SER A 321 -15.04 -7.92 -21.29
C SER A 321 -15.70 -9.02 -20.46
N SER A 322 -14.97 -10.09 -20.11
CA SER A 322 -15.49 -11.15 -19.23
C SER A 322 -15.67 -10.70 -17.78
N HIS A 323 -15.02 -9.61 -17.38
CA HIS A 323 -15.11 -9.03 -16.03
C HIS A 323 -16.12 -7.88 -15.95
N GLY A 324 -16.80 -7.56 -17.06
CA GLY A 324 -17.76 -6.46 -17.15
C GLY A 324 -17.13 -5.15 -17.63
N LEU A 325 -17.86 -4.49 -18.55
CA LEU A 325 -17.47 -3.21 -19.11
C LEU A 325 -18.24 -2.08 -18.43
N HIS A 326 -17.55 -1.01 -18.12
CA HIS A 326 -18.09 0.18 -17.49
C HIS A 326 -17.85 1.41 -18.36
N SER A 327 -18.66 2.45 -18.15
CA SER A 327 -18.42 3.76 -18.75
C SER A 327 -17.11 4.36 -18.23
N ARG A 328 -16.39 5.12 -19.07
CA ARG A 328 -15.16 5.82 -18.67
C ARG A 328 -15.36 6.86 -17.56
N PHE A 329 -16.61 7.22 -17.27
CA PHE A 329 -16.95 8.15 -16.20
C PHE A 329 -17.29 7.46 -14.87
N THR A 330 -17.27 6.13 -14.81
CA THR A 330 -17.71 5.35 -13.63
C THR A 330 -16.88 5.70 -12.41
N HIS A 331 -15.56 5.80 -12.54
CA HIS A 331 -14.72 6.20 -11.41
C HIS A 331 -15.09 7.57 -10.82
N PHE A 332 -15.31 8.58 -11.67
CA PHE A 332 -15.61 9.95 -11.22
C PHE A 332 -17.04 10.14 -10.74
N LEU A 333 -18.03 9.56 -11.43
CA LEU A 333 -19.45 9.82 -11.17
C LEU A 333 -20.10 8.81 -10.22
N ILE A 334 -19.52 7.62 -10.08
CA ILE A 334 -20.09 6.54 -9.25
C ILE A 334 -19.14 6.18 -8.12
N ASN A 335 -17.89 5.84 -8.43
CA ASN A 335 -16.98 5.33 -7.40
C ASN A 335 -16.54 6.41 -6.43
N TRP A 336 -16.32 7.65 -6.89
CA TRP A 336 -16.01 8.76 -5.98
C TRP A 336 -17.14 9.05 -4.98
N PRO A 337 -18.41 9.26 -5.40
CA PRO A 337 -19.51 9.40 -4.44
C PRO A 337 -19.66 8.21 -3.49
N LEU A 338 -19.37 7.00 -3.96
CA LEU A 338 -19.45 5.79 -3.14
C LEU A 338 -18.35 5.74 -2.08
N ILE A 339 -17.10 6.07 -2.43
CA ILE A 339 -15.95 5.99 -1.54
C ILE A 339 -15.89 7.17 -0.58
N PHE A 340 -16.15 8.38 -1.08
CA PHE A 340 -15.99 9.60 -0.29
C PHE A 340 -17.30 10.12 0.31
N GLY A 341 -18.44 9.65 -0.16
CA GLY A 341 -19.73 10.24 0.11
C GLY A 341 -19.98 11.48 -0.77
N PRO A 342 -21.24 11.75 -1.14
CA PRO A 342 -21.59 12.76 -2.14
C PRO A 342 -21.11 14.17 -1.78
N ILE A 343 -21.10 14.52 -0.49
CA ILE A 343 -20.69 15.85 -0.01
C ILE A 343 -19.18 16.06 -0.21
N PHE A 344 -18.35 15.08 0.17
CA PHE A 344 -16.90 15.19 0.00
C PHE A 344 -16.52 15.16 -1.48
N THR A 345 -17.18 14.31 -2.27
CA THR A 345 -16.98 14.29 -3.72
C THR A 345 -17.26 15.65 -4.36
N PHE A 346 -18.37 16.30 -4.00
CA PHE A 346 -18.70 17.62 -4.52
C PHE A 346 -17.64 18.67 -4.13
N ARG A 347 -17.11 18.63 -2.91
CA ARG A 347 -16.01 19.50 -2.48
C ARG A 347 -14.73 19.27 -3.28
N LEU A 348 -14.39 18.01 -3.58
CA LEU A 348 -13.20 17.67 -4.37
C LEU A 348 -13.21 18.33 -5.76
N PHE A 349 -14.39 18.47 -6.38
CA PHE A 349 -14.57 19.12 -7.69
C PHE A 349 -14.58 20.65 -7.64
N THR A 350 -15.07 21.26 -6.55
CA THR A 350 -15.29 22.72 -6.48
C THR A 350 -14.12 23.52 -5.90
N GLN A 351 -13.27 22.90 -5.09
CA GLN A 351 -12.21 23.59 -4.36
C GLN A 351 -10.91 23.97 -5.10
N PRO A 352 -10.51 23.45 -6.28
CA PRO A 352 -9.25 23.90 -6.90
C PRO A 352 -9.27 25.39 -7.28
N LEU A 353 -10.43 26.05 -7.20
CA LEU A 353 -10.65 27.44 -7.57
C LEU A 353 -10.41 28.45 -6.43
N GLN A 354 -10.49 28.06 -5.15
CA GLN A 354 -10.57 29.02 -4.03
C GLN A 354 -9.26 29.26 -3.25
N ARG A 355 -8.34 28.28 -3.16
CA ARG A 355 -7.01 28.46 -2.49
C ARG A 355 -5.92 27.66 -3.21
N ARG A 356 -5.01 28.36 -3.89
CA ARG A 356 -3.88 27.76 -4.63
C ARG A 356 -2.62 27.68 -3.75
N SER A 357 -2.60 26.77 -2.77
CA SER A 357 -1.34 26.38 -2.14
C SER A 357 -0.69 25.25 -2.96
N ILE A 358 0.64 25.20 -3.01
CA ILE A 358 1.38 24.13 -3.70
C ILE A 358 0.98 22.76 -3.13
N SER A 359 0.83 22.65 -1.81
CA SER A 359 0.38 21.42 -1.13
C SER A 359 -1.02 20.97 -1.56
N SER A 360 -1.96 21.91 -1.76
CA SER A 360 -3.31 21.60 -2.25
C SER A 360 -3.28 21.12 -3.72
N CYS A 361 -2.45 21.74 -4.56
CA CYS A 361 -2.24 21.28 -5.93
C CYS A 361 -1.65 19.86 -5.98
N ILE A 362 -0.64 19.59 -5.15
CA ILE A 362 -0.02 18.27 -5.03
C ILE A 362 -1.07 17.23 -4.63
N ALA A 363 -1.84 17.50 -3.57
CA ALA A 363 -2.88 16.59 -3.09
C ALA A 363 -3.92 16.31 -4.19
N TRP A 364 -4.31 17.33 -4.95
CA TRP A 364 -5.30 17.18 -6.01
C TRP A 364 -4.77 16.38 -7.20
N ILE A 365 -3.53 16.64 -7.65
CA ILE A 365 -2.90 15.90 -8.75
C ILE A 365 -2.74 14.43 -8.36
N SER A 366 -2.30 14.15 -7.13
CA SER A 366 -2.13 12.78 -6.62
C SER A 366 -3.44 11.97 -6.51
N VAL A 367 -4.58 12.62 -6.73
CA VAL A 367 -5.92 12.03 -6.66
C VAL A 367 -6.55 11.93 -8.06
N VAL A 368 -6.47 13.01 -8.84
CA VAL A 368 -7.05 13.07 -10.18
C VAL A 368 -6.25 12.24 -11.16
N PHE A 369 -4.91 12.29 -11.08
CA PHE A 369 -4.04 11.53 -11.99
C PHE A 369 -4.31 10.02 -11.97
N PRO A 370 -4.25 9.31 -10.82
CA PRO A 370 -4.51 7.87 -10.79
C PRO A 370 -5.94 7.55 -11.21
N THR A 371 -6.93 8.36 -10.81
CA THR A 371 -8.33 8.17 -11.22
C THR A 371 -8.49 8.27 -12.73
N PHE A 372 -7.87 9.27 -13.35
CA PHE A 372 -7.94 9.48 -14.79
C PHE A 372 -7.32 8.30 -15.55
N VAL A 373 -6.12 7.85 -15.14
CA VAL A 373 -5.45 6.73 -15.81
C VAL A 373 -6.23 5.42 -15.65
N LEU A 374 -6.74 5.13 -14.44
CA LEU A 374 -7.59 3.95 -14.21
C LEU A 374 -8.89 4.02 -15.02
N SER A 375 -9.43 5.22 -15.26
CA SER A 375 -10.66 5.42 -16.05
C SER A 375 -10.49 5.14 -17.56
N ILE A 376 -9.26 4.99 -18.04
CA ILE A 376 -8.98 4.56 -19.42
C ILE A 376 -9.30 3.08 -19.60
N ILE A 377 -9.09 2.29 -18.55
CA ILE A 377 -9.38 0.85 -18.53
C ILE A 377 -10.91 0.67 -18.40
N PRO A 378 -11.55 -0.13 -19.28
CA PRO A 378 -13.00 -0.23 -19.30
C PRO A 378 -13.58 -0.99 -18.10
N HIS A 379 -12.78 -1.76 -17.36
CA HIS A 379 -13.20 -2.39 -16.12
C HIS A 379 -12.90 -1.48 -14.92
N GLN A 380 -13.95 -0.97 -14.26
CA GLN A 380 -13.88 0.17 -13.33
C GLN A 380 -14.57 -0.11 -12.01
N GLU A 381 -14.02 -1.00 -11.21
CA GLU A 381 -14.53 -1.28 -9.88
C GLU A 381 -14.10 -0.22 -8.87
N ALA A 382 -14.94 0.03 -7.86
CA ALA A 382 -14.63 0.99 -6.79
C ALA A 382 -13.35 0.62 -6.03
N ARG A 383 -13.05 -0.68 -5.90
CA ARG A 383 -11.88 -1.17 -5.16
C ARG A 383 -10.54 -0.65 -5.70
N PHE A 384 -10.44 -0.37 -7.00
CA PHE A 384 -9.20 0.12 -7.62
C PHE A 384 -8.80 1.51 -7.13
N SER A 385 -9.75 2.29 -6.61
CA SER A 385 -9.50 3.64 -6.07
C SER A 385 -9.23 3.66 -4.56
N TYR A 386 -9.10 2.52 -3.88
CA TYR A 386 -8.90 2.46 -2.42
C TYR A 386 -7.60 3.06 -1.87
N PRO A 387 -6.50 3.13 -2.63
CA PRO A 387 -5.33 3.88 -2.18
C PRO A 387 -5.53 5.41 -2.21
N MET A 388 -6.61 5.89 -2.83
CA MET A 388 -6.89 7.32 -3.02
C MET A 388 -7.27 8.08 -1.74
N PRO A 389 -8.08 7.56 -0.79
CA PRO A 389 -8.36 8.19 0.50
C PRO A 389 -7.11 8.54 1.30
N THR A 390 -6.07 7.70 1.26
CA THR A 390 -4.76 7.95 1.87
C THR A 390 -4.19 9.32 1.47
N VAL A 391 -4.40 9.70 0.20
CA VAL A 391 -3.88 10.94 -0.39
C VAL A 391 -4.92 12.07 -0.34
N CYS A 392 -6.21 11.76 -0.51
CA CYS A 392 -7.31 12.73 -0.47
C CYS A 392 -7.48 13.39 0.90
N LEU A 393 -7.31 12.60 1.97
CA LEU A 393 -7.57 13.08 3.33
C LEU A 393 -6.56 14.14 3.77
N PHE A 394 -5.37 14.18 3.17
CA PHE A 394 -4.43 15.29 3.31
C PHE A 394 -5.04 16.64 2.86
N ARG A 395 -5.87 16.65 1.81
CA ARG A 395 -6.55 17.86 1.30
C ARG A 395 -7.67 18.35 2.23
N CYS A 396 -8.38 17.43 2.89
CA CYS A 396 -9.45 17.78 3.83
C CYS A 396 -8.96 18.58 5.05
N TRP A 397 -7.64 18.63 5.26
CA TRP A 397 -7.05 19.27 6.42
C TRP A 397 -6.53 20.70 6.17
N SER A 398 -6.26 21.11 4.92
CA SER A 398 -5.90 22.52 4.64
C SER A 398 -7.06 23.52 4.81
N GLU A 399 -8.21 23.08 5.34
CA GLU A 399 -9.48 23.80 5.32
C GLU A 399 -10.30 23.73 6.62
N CYS A 400 -9.78 23.18 7.72
CA CYS A 400 -10.44 23.24 9.03
C CYS A 400 -9.71 24.20 9.96
#